data_AF-A0A9D7ZPK2-F1
#
_entry.id   AF-A0A9D7ZPK2-F1
#
_cell.length_a   1.000
_cell.length_b   1.000
_cell.length_c   1.000
_cell.angle_alpha   90.00
_cell.angle_beta   90.00
_cell.angle_gamma   90.00
#
_symmetry.space_group_name_H-M   'P 1'
#
loop_
_entity.id
_entity.type
_entity.pdbx_description
1 polymer ?
#
loop_
_entity_poly.entity_id
_entity_poly.type
_entity_poly.pdbx_seq_one_letter_code
_entity_poly.pdbx_strand_id
1 'polypeptide(L)' 'GYPGLVFHAPLTAIMLLDLANRHCGVARLSNFSYRAISPLFDTAPFTISLRREGKLFRLWALTPEGRLAMTASAEFID' A
#
# COMPACT_ATOMS: atom_id res chain seq x y z
N GLY A 1 -22.99 9.18 -6.63
CA GLY A 1 -22.98 8.13 -5.61
C GLY A 1 -21.78 7.23 -5.83
N TYR A 2 -21.40 6.40 -4.84
CA TYR A 2 -20.33 5.43 -5.02
C TYR A 2 -20.80 4.24 -5.88
N PRO A 3 -19.94 3.69 -6.77
CA PRO A 3 -20.30 2.58 -7.66
C PRO A 3 -20.35 1.21 -6.97
N GLY A 4 -19.97 1.13 -5.69
CA GLY A 4 -19.93 -0.09 -4.88
C GLY A 4 -19.64 0.20 -3.42
N LEU A 5 -19.38 -0.83 -2.63
CA LEU A 5 -18.95 -0.67 -1.24
C LEU A 5 -17.49 -0.22 -1.22
N VAL A 6 -17.19 0.79 -0.42
CA VAL A 6 -15.81 1.26 -0.25
C VAL A 6 -15.00 0.14 0.40
N PHE A 7 -13.93 -0.26 -0.28
CA PHE A 7 -12.99 -1.23 0.25
C PHE A 7 -12.27 -0.63 1.48
N HIS A 8 -11.96 -1.49 2.44
CA HIS A 8 -11.48 -1.07 3.75
C HIS A 8 -10.10 -0.40 3.66
N ALA A 9 -10.04 0.93 3.74
CA ALA A 9 -8.79 1.68 3.57
C ALA A 9 -7.68 1.28 4.56
N PRO A 10 -7.94 1.04 5.86
CA PRO A 10 -6.90 0.52 6.75
C PRO A 10 -6.39 -0.87 6.34
N LEU A 11 -7.21 -1.71 5.69
CA LEU A 11 -6.76 -3.01 5.20
C LEU A 11 -5.80 -2.82 4.03
N THR A 12 -6.09 -1.89 3.11
CA THR A 12 -5.15 -1.52 2.03
C THR A 12 -3.79 -1.07 2.60
N ALA A 13 -3.78 -0.29 3.68
CA ALA A 13 -2.54 0.13 4.34
C ALA A 13 -1.77 -1.07 4.91
N ILE A 14 -2.45 -2.00 5.59
CA ILE A 14 -1.83 -3.22 6.12
C ILE A 14 -1.35 -4.15 4.99
N MET A 15 -2.06 -4.24 3.86
CA MET A 15 -1.60 -5.01 2.69
C MET A 15 -0.31 -4.43 2.10
N LEU A 16 -0.17 -3.11 2.05
CA LEU A 16 1.08 -2.46 1.63
C LEU A 16 2.20 -2.74 2.65
N LEU A 17 1.93 -2.62 3.95
CA LEU A 17 2.93 -2.95 4.96
C LEU A 17 3.38 -4.42 4.90
N ASP A 18 2.44 -5.36 4.73
CA ASP A 18 2.74 -6.78 4.55
C ASP A 18 3.59 -7.02 3.29
N LEU A 19 3.27 -6.35 2.19
CA LEU A 19 4.07 -6.39 0.96
C LEU A 19 5.51 -5.92 1.21
N ALA A 20 5.71 -4.84 1.98
CA ALA A 20 7.04 -4.37 2.35
C ALA A 20 7.79 -5.40 3.22
N ASN A 21 7.10 -5.98 4.21
CA ASN A 21 7.65 -6.97 5.14
C ASN A 21 8.11 -8.25 4.42
N ARG A 22 7.41 -8.67 3.36
CA ARG A 22 7.84 -9.81 2.52
C ARG A 22 9.13 -9.54 1.74
N HIS A 23 9.54 -8.27 1.59
CA HIS A 23 10.68 -7.86 0.77
C HIS A 23 11.82 -7.21 1.56
N CYS A 24 11.67 -7.01 2.88
CA CYS A 24 12.71 -6.40 3.70
C CYS A 24 13.87 -7.35 4.05
N GLY A 25 13.64 -8.67 4.02
CA GLY A 25 14.59 -9.66 4.53
C GLY A 25 14.55 -9.72 6.06
N VAL A 26 15.70 -9.94 6.70
CA VAL A 26 15.83 -9.88 8.17
C VAL A 26 16.11 -8.43 8.56
N ALA A 27 15.04 -7.65 8.75
CA ALA A 27 15.12 -6.25 9.17
C ALA A 27 13.89 -5.89 10.01
N ARG A 28 14.02 -4.91 10.90
CA ARG A 28 12.93 -4.43 11.76
C ARG A 28 12.31 -3.17 11.18
N LEU A 29 10.98 -3.11 11.12
CA LEU A 29 10.26 -1.89 10.74
C LEU A 29 10.53 -0.77 11.76
N SER A 30 11.01 0.37 11.29
CA SER A 30 11.22 1.57 12.12
C SER A 30 10.10 2.58 11.96
N ASN A 31 9.59 2.75 10.73
CA ASN A 31 8.54 3.72 10.42
C ASN A 31 7.64 3.21 9.30
N PHE A 32 6.34 3.51 9.43
CA PHE A 32 5.35 3.28 8.38
C PHE A 32 4.41 4.46 8.29
N SER A 33 4.26 5.02 7.09
CA SER A 33 3.32 6.11 6.83
C SER A 33 2.51 5.82 5.57
N TYR A 34 1.26 6.27 5.53
CA TYR A 34 0.39 6.10 4.36
C TYR A 34 -0.56 7.28 4.18
N ARG A 35 -1.05 7.45 2.97
CA ARG A 35 -2.04 8.46 2.59
C ARG A 35 -3.04 7.86 1.61
N ALA A 36 -4.31 7.86 1.99
CA ALA A 36 -5.40 7.58 1.07
C ALA A 36 -5.57 8.75 0.08
N ILE A 37 -5.78 8.43 -1.20
CA ILE A 37 -5.90 9.41 -2.30
C ILE A 37 -7.27 9.26 -2.98
N SER A 38 -7.67 8.04 -3.32
CA SER A 38 -8.97 7.74 -3.91
C SER A 38 -9.52 6.41 -3.37
N PRO A 39 -10.85 6.22 -3.36
CA PRO A 39 -11.44 4.97 -2.87
C PRO A 39 -11.12 3.79 -3.80
N LEU A 40 -11.03 2.62 -3.19
CA LEU A 40 -11.16 1.32 -3.85
C LEU A 40 -12.56 0.78 -3.58
N PHE A 41 -13.05 -0.12 -4.42
CA PHE A 41 -14.38 -0.72 -4.27
C PHE A 41 -14.31 -2.25 -4.30
N ASP A 42 -15.29 -2.91 -3.68
CA ASP A 42 -15.45 -4.36 -3.65
C ASP A 42 -15.76 -4.99 -5.02
N THR A 43 -16.09 -4.17 -6.02
CA THR A 43 -16.55 -4.60 -7.34
C THR A 43 -15.44 -4.98 -8.31
N ALA A 44 -14.17 -4.68 -8.01
CA ALA A 44 -13.06 -4.93 -8.93
C ALA A 44 -11.72 -5.16 -8.21
N PRO A 45 -10.82 -5.97 -8.81
CA PRO A 45 -9.47 -6.15 -8.27
C PRO A 45 -8.65 -4.86 -8.39
N PHE A 46 -7.70 -4.69 -7.48
CA PHE A 46 -6.77 -3.57 -7.48
C PHE A 46 -5.34 -4.08 -7.35
N THR A 47 -4.37 -3.26 -7.71
CA THR A 47 -2.95 -3.64 -7.65
C THR A 47 -2.29 -2.99 -6.45
N ILE A 48 -1.41 -3.72 -5.76
CA ILE A 48 -0.45 -3.16 -4.80
C ILE A 48 0.96 -3.39 -5.31
N SER A 49 1.81 -2.38 -5.17
CA SER A 49 3.16 -2.39 -5.71
C SER A 49 4.14 -1.75 -4.74
N LEU A 50 5.41 -2.09 -4.90
CA LEU A 50 6.51 -1.52 -4.14
C LEU A 50 7.69 -1.17 -5.04
N ARG A 51 8.50 -0.23 -4.58
CA ARG A 51 9.85 0.03 -5.04
C ARG A 51 10.77 0.17 -3.84
N ARG A 52 11.86 -0.61 -3.81
CA ARG A 52 12.89 -0.51 -2.78
C ARG A 52 13.94 0.54 -3.17
N GLU A 53 14.26 1.42 -2.23
CA GLU A 53 15.25 2.49 -2.30
C GLU A 53 16.15 2.37 -1.05
N GLY A 54 17.06 1.38 -1.05
CA GLY A 54 17.89 1.07 0.12
C GLY A 54 17.07 0.49 1.29
N LYS A 55 16.97 1.25 2.38
CA LYS A 55 16.16 0.94 3.58
C LYS A 55 14.74 1.50 3.51
N LEU A 56 14.46 2.38 2.55
CA LEU A 56 13.15 2.96 2.29
C LEU A 56 12.41 2.13 1.23
N PHE A 57 11.16 1.79 1.49
CA PHE A 57 10.25 1.15 0.55
C PHE A 57 9.15 2.15 0.22
N ARG A 58 9.02 2.53 -1.06
CA ARG A 58 7.89 3.29 -1.56
C ARG A 58 6.83 2.32 -2.04
N LEU A 59 5.60 2.47 -1.58
CA LEU A 59 4.51 1.55 -1.89
C LEU A 59 3.29 2.31 -2.36
N TRP A 60 2.47 1.66 -3.17
CA TRP A 60 1.23 2.26 -3.64
C TRP A 60 0.19 1.21 -4.02
N ALA A 61 -1.08 1.59 -3.93
CA ALA A 61 -2.21 0.86 -4.46
C ALA A 61 -2.77 1.60 -5.68
N LEU A 62 -3.11 0.87 -6.74
CA LEU A 62 -3.74 1.39 -7.95
C LEU A 62 -5.15 0.84 -8.12
N THR A 63 -6.10 1.70 -8.52
CA THR A 63 -7.42 1.29 -9.00
C THR A 63 -7.29 0.40 -10.25
N PRO A 64 -8.37 -0.30 -10.69
CA PRO A 64 -8.34 -1.07 -11.94
C PRO A 64 -7.91 -0.25 -13.16
N GLU A 65 -8.19 1.06 -13.16
CA GLU A 65 -7.84 2.01 -14.21
C GLU A 65 -6.42 2.58 -14.08
N GLY A 66 -5.62 2.06 -13.13
CA GLY A 66 -4.24 2.48 -12.92
C GLY A 66 -4.08 3.81 -12.16
N ARG A 67 -5.12 4.31 -11.50
CA ARG A 67 -5.05 5.56 -10.71
C ARG A 67 -4.58 5.29 -9.29
N LEU A 68 -3.87 6.24 -8.67
CA LEU A 68 -3.44 6.09 -7.27
C LEU A 68 -4.63 6.09 -6.29
N ALA A 69 -4.81 4.96 -5.59
CA ALA A 69 -5.75 4.85 -4.50
C ALA A 69 -5.10 5.16 -3.14
N MET A 70 -3.86 4.71 -2.94
CA MET A 70 -3.11 4.93 -1.70
C MET A 70 -1.62 4.99 -2.01
N THR A 71 -0.89 5.83 -1.29
CA THR A 71 0.58 5.78 -1.22
C THR A 71 1.01 5.43 0.20
N ALA A 72 2.15 4.78 0.33
CA ALA A 72 2.77 4.48 1.61
C ALA A 72 4.31 4.48 1.53
N SER A 73 4.95 4.65 2.68
CA SER A 73 6.39 4.49 2.86
C SER A 73 6.64 3.58 4.06
N ALA A 74 7.56 2.63 3.92
CA ALA A 74 8.04 1.81 5.03
C ALA A 74 9.57 1.94 5.11
N GLU A 75 10.10 2.19 6.30
CA GLU A 75 11.53 2.22 6.58
C GLU A 75 11.90 1.05 7.50
N PHE A 76 13.02 0.42 7.20
CA PHE A 76 13.55 -0.69 7.98
C PHE A 76 14.95 -0.39 8.50
N ILE A 77 15.24 -0.89 9.68
CA ILE A 77 16.55 -0.89 10.31
C ILE A 77 17.05 -2.34 10.42
N ASP A 78 18.37 -2.51 10.46
CA ASP A 78 19.00 -3.83 10.59
C ASP A 78 18.73 -4.44 11.98
#